data_AF-G5SPU0-F1
#
_entry.id   AF-G5SPU0-F1
#
_cell.length_a   1.000
_cell.length_b   1.000
_cell.length_c   1.000
_cell.angle_alpha   90.00
_cell.angle_beta   90.00
_cell.angle_gamma   90.00
#
_symmetry.space_group_name_H-M   'P 1'
#
loop_
_entity.id
_entity.type
_entity.pdbx_description
1 polymer ?
#
loop_
_entity_poly.entity_id
_entity_poly.type
_entity_poly.pdbx_seq_one_letter_code
_entity_poly.pdbx_strand_id
1 'polypeptide(L)'
;MGVLDFLKIDKEAVVFLYSRHYSNSLIEPGCKTVDVTDLADRQEQLLDNRKRKGLLDEIDKLIDHVAGSSFVLYAPHFAMVFAQALYTHKKCVKAAYIQEGGMIYRKSITTHLSFRQKLRCFVADKLYRHTDRIWRAYGWYMPVKLNKQRDLDSYAISDEYFKYLPSTNHIIRWPHVDMPLAIKDNAHVFVFDGFVKNGLVEQEFYLDKCKKLVDKFAQPFNYIKFHPAQSQEECDTIKSYFDRQGRKYEVLDNSIPLEIVLASTSGLSVIGFGSSLLYFARDLGHIVHCMDKWLHGSPLYMQYKVRYGLDDF
;
A
#
# COMPACT_ATOMS: atom_id res chain seq x y z
N MET A 1 -5.00 8.03 11.23
CA MET A 1 -4.70 9.19 12.09
C MET A 1 -4.80 10.51 11.35
N GLY A 2 -3.98 10.81 10.33
CA GLY A 2 -4.05 12.11 9.64
C GLY A 2 -5.43 12.51 9.08
N VAL A 3 -6.23 11.53 8.63
CA VAL A 3 -7.64 11.76 8.23
C VAL A 3 -8.51 12.20 9.41
N LEU A 4 -8.33 11.59 10.58
CA LEU A 4 -9.08 11.93 11.79
C LEU A 4 -8.79 13.37 12.21
N ASP A 5 -7.52 13.77 12.18
CA ASP A 5 -7.10 15.13 12.52
C ASP A 5 -7.65 16.16 11.52
N PHE A 6 -7.58 15.86 10.21
CA PHE A 6 -8.09 16.73 9.14
C PHE A 6 -9.61 16.94 9.26
N LEU A 7 -10.36 15.85 9.46
CA LEU A 7 -11.83 15.89 9.57
C LEU A 7 -12.31 16.24 10.97
N LYS A 8 -11.42 16.36 11.95
CA LYS A 8 -11.73 16.55 13.38
C LYS A 8 -12.71 15.50 13.91
N ILE A 9 -12.49 14.24 13.54
CA ILE A 9 -13.31 13.11 13.98
C ILE A 9 -12.84 12.68 15.38
N ASP A 10 -13.79 12.54 16.30
CA ASP A 10 -13.53 11.95 17.61
C ASP A 10 -13.08 10.50 17.48
N LYS A 11 -11.96 10.15 18.15
CA LYS A 11 -11.42 8.80 18.13
C LYS A 11 -12.38 7.78 18.72
N GLU A 12 -13.25 8.17 19.66
CA GLU A 12 -14.27 7.28 20.22
C GLU A 12 -15.34 6.87 19.19
N ALA A 13 -15.54 7.69 18.15
CA ALA A 13 -16.45 7.41 17.04
C ALA A 13 -15.82 6.55 15.94
N VAL A 14 -14.56 6.14 16.10
CA VAL A 14 -13.78 5.41 15.08
C VAL A 14 -13.63 3.95 15.49
N VAL A 15 -13.87 3.07 14.51
CA VAL A 15 -13.51 1.65 14.59
C VAL A 15 -12.42 1.38 13.55
N PHE A 16 -11.23 1.00 14.02
CA PHE A 16 -10.11 0.63 13.17
C PHE A 16 -10.06 -0.89 12.98
N LEU A 17 -10.36 -1.34 11.77
CA LEU A 17 -10.25 -2.75 11.39
C LEU A 17 -8.83 -3.04 10.92
N TYR A 18 -8.19 -4.08 11.47
CA TYR A 18 -6.86 -4.52 11.04
C TYR A 18 -6.85 -6.01 10.72
N SER A 19 -5.91 -6.47 9.88
CA SER A 19 -5.78 -7.87 9.49
C SER A 19 -4.32 -8.35 9.57
N ARG A 20 -4.08 -9.64 9.32
CA ARG A 20 -2.77 -10.30 9.43
C ARG A 20 -2.14 -10.19 10.82
N HIS A 21 -2.98 -10.08 11.85
CA HIS A 21 -2.57 -9.80 13.23
C HIS A 21 -1.63 -8.59 13.33
N TYR A 22 -1.87 -7.58 12.48
CA TYR A 22 -1.07 -6.38 12.46
C TYR A 22 -1.00 -5.75 13.85
N SER A 23 0.22 -5.45 14.29
CA SER A 23 0.49 -4.69 15.50
C SER A 23 1.47 -3.58 15.17
N ASN A 24 1.30 -2.43 15.80
CA ASN A 24 2.20 -1.29 15.71
C ASN A 24 2.50 -0.83 17.13
N SER A 25 3.76 -0.91 17.53
CA SER A 25 4.22 -0.47 18.86
C SER A 25 4.52 1.02 18.94
N LEU A 26 4.57 1.72 17.81
CA LEU A 26 4.97 3.12 17.71
C LEU A 26 3.77 4.08 17.58
N ILE A 27 2.66 3.60 17.03
CA ILE A 27 1.44 4.42 16.86
C ILE A 27 0.29 3.72 17.56
N GLU A 28 -0.15 4.31 18.68
CA GLU A 28 -1.40 3.94 19.31
C GLU A 28 -2.58 4.65 18.61
N PRO A 29 -3.54 3.90 18.03
CA PRO A 29 -4.66 4.52 17.31
C PRO A 29 -5.56 5.35 18.22
N GLY A 30 -5.61 5.03 19.53
CA GLY A 30 -6.49 5.65 20.51
C GLY A 30 -7.98 5.52 20.18
N CYS A 31 -8.35 4.59 19.31
CA CYS A 31 -9.73 4.28 18.90
C CYS A 31 -10.00 2.79 19.09
N LYS A 32 -11.27 2.38 18.98
CA LYS A 32 -11.65 0.96 19.06
C LYS A 32 -10.99 0.20 17.92
N THR A 33 -10.18 -0.81 18.23
CA THR A 33 -9.57 -1.68 17.22
C THR A 33 -10.26 -3.03 17.17
N VAL A 34 -10.31 -3.64 15.99
CA VAL A 34 -10.88 -4.97 15.79
C VAL A 34 -10.00 -5.76 14.82
N ASP A 35 -9.52 -6.91 15.29
CA ASP A 35 -8.84 -7.88 14.43
C ASP A 35 -9.87 -8.56 13.53
N VAL A 36 -9.72 -8.40 12.22
CA VAL A 36 -10.54 -9.05 11.21
C VAL A 36 -9.75 -10.06 10.38
N THR A 37 -8.58 -10.50 10.86
CA THR A 37 -7.70 -11.45 10.15
C THR A 37 -8.44 -12.68 9.67
N ASP A 38 -9.20 -13.36 10.54
CA ASP A 38 -9.95 -14.57 10.17
C ASP A 38 -10.97 -14.33 9.06
N LEU A 39 -11.60 -13.16 9.03
CA LEU A 39 -12.57 -12.81 7.98
C LEU A 39 -11.85 -12.40 6.69
N ALA A 40 -10.77 -11.63 6.80
CA ALA A 40 -9.99 -11.13 5.67
C ALA A 40 -9.23 -12.25 4.94
N ASP A 41 -8.70 -13.23 5.66
CA ASP A 41 -8.01 -14.39 5.09
C ASP A 41 -8.98 -15.31 4.32
N ARG A 42 -10.26 -15.28 4.68
CA ARG A 42 -11.34 -15.99 3.97
C ARG A 42 -11.93 -15.18 2.81
N GLN A 43 -11.42 -14.01 2.46
CA GLN A 43 -12.03 -13.13 1.45
C GLN A 43 -12.25 -13.78 0.07
N GLU A 44 -11.44 -14.77 -0.31
CA GLU A 44 -11.63 -15.54 -1.56
C GLU A 44 -12.99 -16.28 -1.58
N GLN A 45 -13.54 -16.63 -0.42
CA GLN A 45 -14.88 -17.21 -0.30
C GLN A 45 -15.97 -16.23 -0.76
N LEU A 46 -15.72 -14.92 -0.74
CA LEU A 46 -16.65 -13.92 -1.29
C LEU A 46 -16.70 -13.99 -2.82
N LEU A 47 -15.73 -14.61 -3.49
CA LEU A 47 -15.79 -14.84 -4.94
C LEU A 47 -16.51 -16.17 -5.28
N ASP A 48 -16.59 -17.10 -4.33
CA ASP A 48 -17.34 -18.36 -4.47
C ASP A 48 -18.82 -18.19 -4.06
N ASN A 49 -19.73 -18.36 -5.01
CA ASN A 49 -21.17 -18.22 -4.78
C ASN A 49 -21.73 -19.09 -3.65
N ARG A 50 -21.15 -20.29 -3.43
CA ARG A 50 -21.66 -21.25 -2.44
C ARG A 50 -21.28 -20.83 -1.02
N LYS A 51 -20.11 -20.21 -0.86
CA LYS A 51 -19.55 -19.83 0.44
C LYS A 51 -19.81 -18.37 0.79
N ARG A 52 -20.01 -17.52 -0.23
CA ARG A 52 -20.19 -16.07 -0.09
C ARG A 52 -21.24 -15.69 0.95
N LYS A 53 -22.42 -16.31 0.92
CA LYS A 53 -23.53 -15.93 1.81
C LYS A 53 -23.13 -16.05 3.28
N GLY A 54 -22.52 -17.18 3.66
CA GLY A 54 -22.08 -17.41 5.04
C GLY A 54 -21.08 -16.36 5.51
N LEU A 55 -20.06 -16.08 4.70
CA LEU A 55 -19.05 -15.07 5.05
C LEU A 55 -19.62 -13.65 5.06
N LEU A 56 -20.55 -13.31 4.15
CA LEU A 56 -21.26 -12.03 4.19
C LEU A 56 -22.10 -11.89 5.46
N ASP A 57 -22.80 -12.94 5.89
CA ASP A 57 -23.58 -12.94 7.13
C ASP A 57 -22.67 -12.75 8.36
N GLU A 58 -21.47 -13.35 8.38
CA GLU A 58 -20.46 -13.13 9.42
C GLU A 58 -19.93 -11.69 9.44
N ILE A 59 -19.60 -11.13 8.27
CA ILE A 59 -19.15 -9.74 8.13
C ILE A 59 -20.26 -8.78 8.56
N ASP A 60 -21.51 -9.01 8.14
CA ASP A 60 -22.64 -8.16 8.47
C ASP A 60 -22.93 -8.18 9.98
N LYS A 61 -22.83 -9.35 10.64
CA LYS A 61 -22.91 -9.45 12.11
C LYS A 61 -21.82 -8.66 12.81
N LEU A 62 -20.58 -8.72 12.32
CA LEU A 62 -19.49 -7.92 12.86
C LEU A 62 -19.81 -6.43 12.75
N ILE A 63 -20.17 -5.96 11.55
CA ILE A 63 -20.51 -4.56 11.31
C ILE A 63 -21.68 -4.14 12.20
N ASP A 64 -22.72 -4.94 12.31
CA ASP A 64 -23.88 -4.63 13.13
C ASP A 64 -23.55 -4.55 14.63
N HIS A 65 -22.52 -5.27 15.08
CA HIS A 65 -22.01 -5.22 16.45
C HIS A 65 -21.08 -4.02 16.72
N VAL A 66 -20.24 -3.63 15.75
CA VAL A 66 -19.20 -2.61 15.99
C VAL A 66 -19.58 -1.22 15.51
N ALA A 67 -20.42 -1.11 14.48
CA ALA A 67 -20.86 0.17 13.93
C ALA A 67 -22.15 0.66 14.60
N GLY A 68 -22.30 1.98 14.71
CA GLY A 68 -23.51 2.64 15.18
C GLY A 68 -24.69 2.50 14.20
N SER A 69 -25.56 3.52 14.13
CA SER A 69 -26.68 3.55 13.19
C SER A 69 -26.23 3.60 11.72
N SER A 70 -25.12 4.28 11.45
CA SER A 70 -24.51 4.44 10.13
C SER A 70 -23.01 4.65 10.24
N PHE A 71 -22.27 4.40 9.16
CA PHE A 71 -20.83 4.67 9.12
C PHE A 71 -20.33 5.12 7.74
N VAL A 72 -19.18 5.79 7.74
CA VAL A 72 -18.39 6.09 6.54
C VAL A 72 -17.19 5.15 6.52
N LEU A 73 -16.95 4.49 5.39
CA LEU A 73 -15.83 3.58 5.21
C LEU A 73 -14.61 4.32 4.64
N TYR A 74 -13.49 4.25 5.34
CA TYR A 74 -12.20 4.70 4.83
C TYR A 74 -11.37 3.47 4.47
N ALA A 75 -11.05 3.30 3.19
CA ALA A 75 -10.34 2.12 2.70
C ALA A 75 -9.23 2.51 1.72
N PRO A 76 -8.11 1.76 1.68
CA PRO A 76 -7.05 2.03 0.72
C PRO A 76 -7.50 1.91 -0.73
N HIS A 77 -8.26 0.86 -1.04
CA HIS A 77 -8.84 0.66 -2.35
C HIS A 77 -10.04 -0.32 -2.32
N PHE A 78 -10.96 -0.18 -3.27
CA PHE A 78 -12.18 -0.99 -3.36
C PHE A 78 -12.07 -2.17 -4.34
N ALA A 79 -10.85 -2.50 -4.78
CA ALA A 79 -10.61 -3.76 -5.47
C ALA A 79 -10.53 -4.95 -4.50
N MET A 80 -10.21 -4.70 -3.24
CA MET A 80 -10.30 -5.70 -2.18
C MET A 80 -11.76 -6.10 -1.96
N VAL A 81 -12.05 -7.38 -2.13
CA VAL A 81 -13.41 -7.93 -2.01
C VAL A 81 -13.96 -7.74 -0.60
N PHE A 82 -13.08 -7.79 0.41
CA PHE A 82 -13.43 -7.48 1.79
C PHE A 82 -13.92 -6.02 1.95
N ALA A 83 -13.21 -5.05 1.35
CA ALA A 83 -13.63 -3.64 1.37
C ALA A 83 -14.98 -3.42 0.64
N GLN A 84 -15.24 -4.17 -0.43
CA GLN A 84 -16.54 -4.15 -1.12
C GLN A 84 -17.67 -4.66 -0.21
N ALA A 85 -17.43 -5.74 0.54
CA ALA A 85 -18.41 -6.28 1.48
C ALA A 85 -18.76 -5.27 2.58
N LEU A 86 -17.76 -4.59 3.15
CA LEU A 86 -17.95 -3.50 4.11
C LEU A 86 -18.73 -2.33 3.50
N TYR A 87 -18.31 -1.87 2.32
CA TYR A 87 -18.90 -0.73 1.64
C TYR A 87 -20.38 -0.96 1.29
N THR A 88 -20.73 -2.17 0.86
CA THR A 88 -22.08 -2.50 0.42
C THR A 88 -23.04 -2.84 1.57
N HIS A 89 -22.55 -2.92 2.81
CA HIS A 89 -23.40 -3.09 3.99
C HIS A 89 -24.46 -1.98 4.10
N LYS A 90 -25.67 -2.31 4.58
CA LYS A 90 -26.81 -1.37 4.65
C LYS A 90 -26.53 -0.10 5.49
N LYS A 91 -25.70 -0.21 6.54
CA LYS A 91 -25.30 0.92 7.41
C LYS A 91 -24.19 1.79 6.82
N CYS A 92 -23.49 1.34 5.79
CA CYS A 92 -22.45 2.14 5.13
C CYS A 92 -23.13 3.18 4.23
N VAL A 93 -22.96 4.47 4.54
CA VAL A 93 -23.59 5.57 3.80
C VAL A 93 -22.67 6.21 2.77
N LYS A 94 -21.36 6.14 2.99
CA LYS A 94 -20.33 6.72 2.11
C LYS A 94 -19.00 5.98 2.29
N ALA A 95 -18.13 6.12 1.31
CA ALA A 95 -16.77 5.64 1.29
C ALA A 95 -15.79 6.75 0.88
N ALA A 96 -14.55 6.63 1.34
CA ALA A 96 -13.43 7.47 0.95
C ALA A 96 -12.15 6.65 0.81
N TYR A 97 -11.27 7.12 -0.08
CA TYR A 97 -9.94 6.55 -0.26
C TYR A 97 -8.97 7.14 0.77
N ILE A 98 -8.09 6.31 1.31
CA ILE A 98 -6.98 6.75 2.16
C ILE A 98 -5.67 6.21 1.60
N GLN A 99 -4.61 7.02 1.67
CA GLN A 99 -3.30 6.62 1.18
C GLN A 99 -2.78 5.36 1.87
N GLU A 100 -2.18 4.45 1.08
CA GLU A 100 -1.44 3.27 1.53
C GLU A 100 -0.10 3.13 0.79
N GLY A 101 0.58 1.98 0.96
CA GLY A 101 1.82 1.66 0.25
C GLY A 101 1.66 1.60 -1.28
N GLY A 102 0.57 1.08 -1.83
CA GLY A 102 0.43 0.94 -3.29
C GLY A 102 0.18 2.25 -4.03
N MET A 103 1.09 2.71 -4.90
CA MET A 103 0.87 3.92 -5.71
C MET A 103 -0.20 3.78 -6.78
N ILE A 104 -0.91 4.88 -7.03
CA ILE A 104 -1.90 4.99 -8.10
C ILE A 104 -1.23 5.51 -9.36
N TYR A 105 -0.92 4.60 -10.27
CA TYR A 105 -0.38 4.95 -11.58
C TYR A 105 -1.49 5.34 -12.56
N ARG A 106 -1.17 6.18 -13.55
CA ARG A 106 -2.14 6.57 -14.58
C ARG A 106 -2.68 5.33 -15.28
N LYS A 107 -1.78 4.44 -15.70
CA LYS A 107 -2.15 3.17 -16.35
C LYS A 107 -3.02 2.28 -15.46
N SER A 108 -2.83 2.30 -14.13
CA SER A 108 -3.67 1.52 -13.21
C SER A 108 -5.16 1.92 -13.29
N ILE A 109 -5.46 3.20 -13.55
CA ILE A 109 -6.82 3.72 -13.69
C ILE A 109 -7.30 3.71 -15.14
N THR A 110 -6.42 3.96 -16.11
CA THR A 110 -6.79 4.10 -17.53
C THR A 110 -6.76 2.79 -18.31
N THR A 111 -6.38 1.66 -17.71
CA THR A 111 -6.45 0.36 -18.40
C THR A 111 -7.90 0.01 -18.69
N HIS A 112 -8.37 0.40 -19.87
CA HIS A 112 -9.72 0.10 -20.32
C HIS A 112 -9.80 -1.36 -20.71
N LEU A 113 -10.67 -2.09 -20.01
CA LEU A 113 -11.08 -3.42 -20.44
C LEU A 113 -11.61 -3.35 -21.87
N SER A 114 -11.12 -4.24 -22.74
CA SER A 114 -11.69 -4.45 -24.07
C SER A 114 -13.20 -4.74 -23.96
N PHE A 115 -13.97 -4.46 -25.01
CA PHE A 115 -15.40 -4.76 -25.03
C PHE A 115 -15.69 -6.23 -24.70
N ARG A 116 -14.87 -7.17 -25.22
CA ARG A 116 -14.97 -8.60 -24.91
C ARG A 116 -14.74 -8.89 -23.43
N GLN A 117 -13.76 -8.25 -22.81
CA GLN A 117 -13.55 -8.37 -21.37
C GLN A 117 -14.76 -7.83 -20.62
N LYS A 118 -15.20 -6.58 -20.89
CA LYS A 118 -16.38 -5.97 -20.26
C LYS A 118 -17.62 -6.85 -20.33
N LEU A 119 -17.90 -7.43 -21.50
CA LEU A 119 -19.04 -8.33 -21.69
C LEU A 119 -18.89 -9.61 -20.86
N ARG A 120 -17.69 -10.24 -20.83
CA ARG A 120 -17.43 -11.38 -19.95
C ARG A 120 -17.58 -11.03 -18.47
N CYS A 121 -17.22 -9.81 -18.05
CA CYS A 121 -17.44 -9.33 -16.68
C CYS A 121 -18.94 -9.29 -16.41
N PHE A 122 -19.68 -8.55 -17.23
CA PHE A 122 -21.10 -8.33 -17.05
C PHE A 122 -21.89 -9.64 -17.00
N VAL A 123 -21.60 -10.55 -17.92
CA VAL A 123 -22.19 -11.89 -17.94
C VAL A 123 -21.83 -12.65 -16.67
N ALA A 124 -20.57 -12.60 -16.23
CA ALA A 124 -20.15 -13.31 -15.02
C ALA A 124 -20.78 -12.74 -13.74
N ASP A 125 -20.89 -11.41 -13.65
CA ASP A 125 -21.48 -10.70 -12.52
C ASP A 125 -22.98 -11.01 -12.45
N LYS A 126 -23.68 -10.91 -13.59
CA LYS A 126 -25.14 -11.07 -13.66
C LYS A 126 -25.60 -12.53 -13.58
N LEU A 127 -24.89 -13.46 -14.23
CA LEU A 127 -25.29 -14.88 -14.27
C LEU A 127 -24.77 -15.69 -13.10
N TYR A 128 -23.59 -15.36 -12.56
CA TYR A 128 -22.98 -16.18 -11.53
C TYR A 128 -23.04 -15.53 -10.16
N ARG A 129 -22.93 -14.21 -9.99
CA ARG A 129 -22.75 -13.67 -8.62
C ARG A 129 -24.04 -13.43 -7.83
N HIS A 130 -25.21 -13.32 -8.46
CA HIS A 130 -26.51 -13.19 -7.77
C HIS A 130 -26.50 -12.23 -6.55
N THR A 131 -25.66 -11.18 -6.57
CA THR A 131 -25.48 -10.24 -5.47
C THR A 131 -24.89 -8.94 -5.99
N ASP A 132 -25.36 -7.83 -5.45
CA ASP A 132 -24.79 -6.50 -5.69
C ASP A 132 -23.74 -6.12 -4.62
N ARG A 133 -23.42 -7.03 -3.71
CA ARG A 133 -22.43 -6.83 -2.62
C ARG A 133 -20.98 -6.90 -3.12
N ILE A 134 -20.73 -7.66 -4.19
CA ILE A 134 -19.39 -8.00 -4.68
C ILE A 134 -19.31 -7.86 -6.20
N TRP A 135 -18.39 -7.02 -6.69
CA TRP A 135 -18.12 -6.82 -8.12
C TRP A 135 -16.68 -7.20 -8.48
N ARG A 136 -16.44 -7.47 -9.77
CA ARG A 136 -15.10 -7.87 -10.20
C ARG A 136 -14.25 -6.64 -10.39
N ALA A 137 -13.18 -6.55 -9.59
CA ALA A 137 -12.15 -5.56 -9.82
C ALA A 137 -11.06 -6.10 -10.76
N TYR A 138 -10.48 -5.21 -11.57
CA TYR A 138 -9.50 -5.54 -12.62
C TYR A 138 -8.14 -4.88 -12.43
N GLY A 139 -8.01 -4.08 -11.38
CA GLY A 139 -6.79 -3.41 -10.92
C GLY A 139 -7.05 -2.94 -9.50
N TRP A 140 -6.00 -2.52 -8.78
CA TRP A 140 -6.14 -2.01 -7.41
C TRP A 140 -7.01 -0.78 -7.35
N TYR A 141 -6.83 0.11 -8.33
CA TYR A 141 -7.58 1.36 -8.49
C TYR A 141 -8.38 1.27 -9.77
N MET A 142 -9.69 1.49 -9.66
CA MET A 142 -10.55 1.53 -10.82
C MET A 142 -11.27 2.87 -10.83
N PRO A 143 -11.62 3.40 -12.02
CA PRO A 143 -12.61 4.46 -12.15
C PRO A 143 -14.01 3.86 -11.90
N VAL A 144 -14.19 3.19 -10.77
CA VAL A 144 -15.47 2.63 -10.36
C VAL A 144 -16.24 3.77 -9.72
N LYS A 145 -17.34 4.17 -10.36
CA LYS A 145 -18.39 4.89 -9.67
C LYS A 145 -18.94 3.96 -8.60
N LEU A 146 -18.62 4.24 -7.34
CA LEU A 146 -19.18 3.53 -6.21
C LEU A 146 -20.70 3.78 -6.20
N ASN A 147 -21.50 2.72 -6.26
CA ASN A 147 -22.95 2.80 -6.52
C ASN A 147 -23.79 3.66 -5.53
N LYS A 148 -23.29 3.94 -4.32
CA LYS A 148 -23.96 4.72 -3.27
C LYS A 148 -23.58 6.20 -3.29
N GLN A 149 -22.57 6.60 -4.06
CA GLN A 149 -22.11 7.99 -4.10
C GLN A 149 -21.61 8.40 -5.49
N ARG A 150 -21.94 9.62 -5.88
CA ARG A 150 -21.44 10.20 -7.13
C ARG A 150 -20.03 10.76 -6.96
N ASP A 151 -19.79 11.42 -5.83
CA ASP A 151 -18.55 12.11 -5.54
C ASP A 151 -17.74 11.31 -4.51
N LEU A 152 -16.44 11.15 -4.78
CA LEU A 152 -15.49 10.42 -3.94
C LEU A 152 -14.54 11.41 -3.28
N ASP A 153 -14.23 11.20 -2.01
CA ASP A 153 -13.14 11.89 -1.33
C ASP A 153 -11.94 10.96 -1.24
N SER A 154 -10.75 11.54 -1.32
CA SER A 154 -9.48 10.83 -1.11
C SER A 154 -8.58 11.65 -0.17
N TYR A 155 -7.80 10.96 0.66
CA TYR A 155 -6.96 11.59 1.68
C TYR A 155 -5.52 11.05 1.60
N ALA A 156 -4.57 11.92 1.27
CA ALA A 156 -3.15 11.60 1.15
C ALA A 156 -2.27 12.73 1.66
N ILE A 157 -1.00 12.47 1.92
CA ILE A 157 -0.02 13.49 2.37
C ILE A 157 0.42 14.43 1.25
N SER A 158 0.01 14.14 0.01
CA SER A 158 0.35 14.90 -1.19
C SER A 158 -0.81 14.82 -2.20
N ASP A 159 -0.98 15.88 -2.99
CA ASP A 159 -1.94 15.92 -4.10
C ASP A 159 -1.54 14.99 -5.24
N GLU A 160 -0.26 14.63 -5.33
CA GLU A 160 0.29 13.76 -6.36
C GLU A 160 -0.17 12.30 -6.24
N TYR A 161 -0.50 11.83 -5.03
CA TYR A 161 -0.82 10.41 -4.79
C TYR A 161 -2.14 10.00 -5.48
N PHE A 162 -3.20 10.79 -5.29
CA PHE A 162 -4.53 10.53 -5.87
C PHE A 162 -4.79 11.31 -7.16
N LYS A 163 -3.79 11.94 -7.79
CA LYS A 163 -3.99 12.86 -8.93
C LYS A 163 -4.73 12.27 -10.14
N TYR A 164 -4.65 10.95 -10.32
CA TYR A 164 -5.33 10.25 -11.42
C TYR A 164 -6.69 9.70 -11.02
N LEU A 165 -7.03 9.69 -9.73
CA LEU A 165 -8.31 9.22 -9.23
C LEU A 165 -9.37 10.32 -9.43
N PRO A 166 -10.55 10.01 -10.00
CA PRO A 166 -11.64 10.98 -10.12
C PRO A 166 -12.32 11.19 -8.76
N SER A 167 -11.62 11.85 -7.85
CA SER A 167 -12.02 12.19 -6.48
C SER A 167 -11.67 13.62 -6.12
N THR A 168 -12.33 14.15 -5.11
CA THR A 168 -11.87 15.35 -4.39
C THR A 168 -10.70 14.96 -3.49
N ASN A 169 -9.51 15.46 -3.83
CA ASN A 169 -8.29 15.11 -3.11
C ASN A 169 -8.05 16.07 -1.94
N HIS A 170 -7.88 15.52 -0.75
CA HIS A 170 -7.61 16.25 0.49
C HIS A 170 -6.19 15.94 0.96
N ILE A 171 -5.38 16.99 1.13
CA ILE A 171 -4.02 16.86 1.65
C ILE A 171 -4.08 16.81 3.18
N ILE A 172 -3.64 15.69 3.75
CA ILE A 172 -3.58 15.46 5.19
C ILE A 172 -2.14 15.54 5.67
N ARG A 173 -1.95 15.78 6.97
CA ARG A 173 -0.62 15.66 7.59
C ARG A 173 -0.43 14.25 8.11
N TRP A 174 0.77 13.71 7.93
CA TRP A 174 1.16 12.49 8.64
C TRP A 174 1.14 12.79 10.15
N PRO A 175 0.62 11.89 11.01
CA PRO A 175 0.63 12.11 12.45
C PRO A 175 2.06 12.28 12.96
N HIS A 176 2.25 13.19 13.91
CA HIS A 176 3.52 13.26 14.62
C HIS A 176 3.68 12.03 15.50
N VAL A 177 4.86 11.41 15.47
CA VAL A 177 5.19 10.23 16.27
C VAL A 177 6.56 10.48 16.89
N ASP A 178 6.66 10.31 18.21
CA ASP A 178 7.93 10.39 18.90
C ASP A 178 8.81 9.22 18.45
N MET A 179 9.86 9.52 17.69
CA MET A 179 10.73 8.50 17.13
C MET A 179 11.79 8.05 18.14
N PRO A 180 11.87 6.75 18.46
CA PRO A 180 12.88 6.24 19.39
C PRO A 180 14.28 6.18 18.77
N LEU A 181 14.40 6.35 17.45
CA LEU A 181 15.66 6.29 16.71
C LEU A 181 16.05 7.67 16.19
N ALA A 182 17.25 8.12 16.56
CA ALA A 182 17.86 9.31 15.99
C ALA A 182 18.58 8.95 14.68
N ILE A 183 18.00 9.33 13.54
CA ILE A 183 18.67 9.22 12.24
C ILE A 183 19.51 10.48 12.02
N LYS A 184 20.74 10.30 11.50
CA LYS A 184 21.60 11.44 11.14
C LYS A 184 20.95 12.27 10.04
N ASP A 185 20.97 13.59 10.21
CA ASP A 185 20.52 14.53 9.17
C ASP A 185 21.27 14.31 7.85
N ASN A 186 20.55 14.45 6.74
CA ASN A 186 21.08 14.29 5.38
C ASN A 186 21.71 12.92 5.09
N ALA A 187 21.39 11.89 5.88
CA ALA A 187 21.91 10.55 5.66
C ALA A 187 21.33 9.88 4.40
N HIS A 188 22.12 8.96 3.84
CA HIS A 188 21.68 8.08 2.76
C HIS A 188 20.97 6.85 3.34
N VAL A 189 19.73 6.62 2.92
CA VAL A 189 18.93 5.46 3.29
C VAL A 189 18.68 4.61 2.05
N PHE A 190 19.26 3.42 2.01
CA PHE A 190 19.05 2.45 0.94
C PHE A 190 17.83 1.60 1.26
N VAL A 191 16.88 1.54 0.33
CA VAL A 191 15.66 0.71 0.41
C VAL A 191 15.79 -0.41 -0.61
N PHE A 192 15.84 -1.64 -0.11
CA PHE A 192 15.87 -2.84 -0.93
C PHE A 192 14.52 -3.56 -0.89
N ASP A 193 14.01 -3.91 -2.06
CA ASP A 193 12.68 -4.52 -2.24
C ASP A 193 12.76 -6.05 -2.24
N GLY A 194 11.65 -6.69 -1.85
CA GLY A 194 11.48 -8.15 -1.87
C GLY A 194 11.16 -8.73 -3.25
N PHE A 195 11.69 -8.16 -4.33
CA PHE A 195 11.31 -8.55 -5.69
C PHE A 195 11.66 -10.00 -6.04
N VAL A 196 12.81 -10.49 -5.57
CA VAL A 196 13.27 -11.87 -5.81
C VAL A 196 12.33 -12.87 -5.17
N LYS A 197 12.03 -12.69 -3.88
CA LYS A 197 11.14 -13.60 -3.13
C LYS A 197 9.74 -13.70 -3.74
N ASN A 198 9.25 -12.62 -4.34
CA ASN A 198 7.95 -12.57 -4.99
C ASN A 198 7.97 -13.03 -6.46
N GLY A 199 9.12 -13.50 -6.98
CA GLY A 199 9.27 -13.94 -8.37
C GLY A 199 9.09 -12.81 -9.39
N LEU A 200 9.37 -11.56 -8.98
CA LEU A 200 9.18 -10.37 -9.82
C LEU A 200 10.45 -9.97 -10.57
N VAL A 201 11.62 -10.40 -10.10
CA VAL A 201 12.93 -10.17 -10.73
C VAL A 201 13.83 -11.38 -10.45
N GLU A 202 14.68 -11.76 -11.40
CA GLU A 202 15.68 -12.81 -11.24
C GLU A 202 16.74 -12.42 -10.19
N GLN A 203 17.12 -13.36 -9.31
CA GLN A 203 17.99 -13.07 -8.16
C GLN A 203 19.34 -12.46 -8.55
N GLU A 204 20.08 -13.11 -9.47
CA GLU A 204 21.40 -12.64 -9.89
C GLU A 204 21.33 -11.26 -10.53
N PHE A 205 20.32 -11.04 -11.38
CA PHE A 205 20.10 -9.74 -12.03
C PHE A 205 19.77 -8.66 -11.00
N TYR A 206 18.93 -8.96 -10.02
CA TYR A 206 18.58 -8.03 -8.95
C TYR A 206 19.81 -7.66 -8.11
N LEU A 207 20.59 -8.66 -7.67
CA LEU A 207 21.79 -8.45 -6.87
C LEU A 207 22.86 -7.64 -7.62
N ASP A 208 23.03 -7.84 -8.94
CA ASP A 208 23.85 -6.98 -9.79
C ASP A 208 23.39 -5.52 -9.76
N LYS A 209 22.06 -5.27 -9.85
CA LYS A 209 21.55 -3.90 -9.76
C LYS A 209 21.72 -3.31 -8.37
N CYS A 210 21.55 -4.10 -7.30
CA CYS A 210 21.83 -3.68 -5.93
C CYS A 210 23.29 -3.28 -5.78
N LYS A 211 24.24 -4.08 -6.29
CA LYS A 211 25.66 -3.72 -6.31
C LYS A 211 25.89 -2.38 -6.99
N LYS A 212 25.33 -2.19 -8.19
CA LYS A 212 25.45 -0.94 -8.95
C LYS A 212 24.87 0.26 -8.20
N LEU A 213 23.80 0.05 -7.43
CA LEU A 213 23.18 1.07 -6.59
C LEU A 213 24.13 1.51 -5.47
N VAL A 214 24.74 0.54 -4.79
CA VAL A 214 25.74 0.78 -3.73
C VAL A 214 26.98 1.48 -4.30
N ASP A 215 27.54 0.96 -5.40
CA ASP A 215 28.70 1.57 -6.09
C ASP A 215 28.48 3.05 -6.45
N LYS A 216 27.24 3.43 -6.80
CA LYS A 216 26.92 4.79 -7.25
C LYS A 216 26.63 5.76 -6.10
N PHE A 217 25.97 5.31 -5.04
CA PHE A 217 25.38 6.21 -4.04
C PHE A 217 25.92 6.04 -2.62
N ALA A 218 26.75 5.04 -2.35
CA ALA A 218 27.20 4.79 -0.98
C ALA A 218 28.10 5.93 -0.45
N GLN A 219 27.78 6.38 0.75
CA GLN A 219 28.54 7.37 1.51
C GLN A 219 29.41 6.67 2.56
N PRO A 220 30.31 7.40 3.27
CA PRO A 220 31.08 6.80 4.38
C PRO A 220 30.22 6.11 5.44
N PHE A 221 28.99 6.59 5.68
CA PHE A 221 27.99 5.97 6.55
C PHE A 221 26.61 5.99 5.87
N ASN A 222 25.87 4.89 5.99
CA ASN A 222 24.58 4.69 5.32
C ASN A 222 23.59 3.99 6.26
N TYR A 223 22.30 4.18 6.03
CA TYR A 223 21.25 3.34 6.59
C TYR A 223 20.75 2.37 5.52
N ILE A 224 20.37 1.17 5.94
CA ILE A 224 19.84 0.13 5.05
C ILE A 224 18.49 -0.34 5.59
N LYS A 225 17.47 -0.32 4.75
CA LYS A 225 16.17 -0.93 5.00
C LYS A 225 15.98 -2.09 4.03
N PHE A 226 15.87 -3.30 4.57
CA PHE A 226 15.49 -4.48 3.80
C PHE A 226 13.97 -4.66 3.84
N HIS A 227 13.42 -5.31 2.82
CA HIS A 227 12.04 -5.74 2.84
C HIS A 227 11.90 -7.00 3.73
N PRO A 228 10.85 -7.12 4.57
CA PRO A 228 10.71 -8.25 5.53
C PRO A 228 10.75 -9.65 4.89
N ALA A 229 10.36 -9.75 3.62
CA ALA A 229 10.36 -11.01 2.86
C ALA A 229 11.72 -11.36 2.21
N GLN A 230 12.74 -10.50 2.27
CA GLN A 230 14.05 -10.81 1.69
C GLN A 230 14.74 -11.94 2.46
N SER A 231 15.46 -12.79 1.74
CA SER A 231 16.21 -13.87 2.37
C SER A 231 17.44 -13.31 3.10
N GLN A 232 17.88 -14.04 4.13
CA GLN A 232 19.10 -13.67 4.86
C GLN A 232 20.32 -13.65 3.93
N GLU A 233 20.40 -14.61 3.00
CA GLU A 233 21.46 -14.69 1.99
C GLU A 233 21.51 -13.45 1.08
N GLU A 234 20.35 -12.99 0.60
CA GLU A 234 20.25 -11.74 -0.17
C GLU A 234 20.73 -10.55 0.66
N CYS A 235 20.30 -10.46 1.93
CA CYS A 235 20.67 -9.36 2.82
C CYS A 235 22.18 -9.33 3.06
N ASP A 236 22.81 -10.48 3.31
CA ASP A 236 24.25 -10.58 3.58
C ASP A 236 25.07 -10.33 2.32
N THR A 237 24.58 -10.77 1.16
CA THR A 237 25.18 -10.43 -0.13
C THR A 237 25.17 -8.92 -0.37
N ILE A 238 24.04 -8.25 -0.10
CA ILE A 238 23.92 -6.79 -0.27
C ILE A 238 24.84 -6.04 0.71
N LYS A 239 24.88 -6.44 1.98
CA LYS A 239 25.79 -5.87 2.98
C LYS A 239 27.25 -5.98 2.54
N SER A 240 27.65 -7.12 1.97
CA SER A 240 29.02 -7.32 1.49
C SER A 240 29.44 -6.33 0.39
N TYR A 241 28.50 -5.71 -0.34
CA TYR A 241 28.84 -4.63 -1.28
C TYR A 241 29.35 -3.37 -0.57
N PHE A 242 28.78 -3.03 0.59
CA PHE A 242 29.24 -1.90 1.40
C PHE A 242 30.59 -2.21 2.06
N ASP A 243 30.74 -3.42 2.63
CA ASP A 243 31.97 -3.85 3.30
C ASP A 243 33.18 -3.83 2.36
N ARG A 244 33.02 -4.33 1.13
CA ARG A 244 34.08 -4.34 0.10
C ARG A 244 34.55 -2.94 -0.30
N GLN A 245 33.72 -1.92 -0.11
CA GLN A 245 34.07 -0.52 -0.36
C GLN A 245 34.55 0.21 0.91
N GLY A 246 34.65 -0.47 2.05
CA GLY A 246 34.98 0.14 3.34
C GLY A 246 33.92 1.13 3.83
N ARG A 247 32.66 0.96 3.43
CA ARG A 247 31.53 1.83 3.85
C ARG A 247 30.87 1.27 5.09
N LYS A 248 30.63 2.13 6.08
CA LYS A 248 29.87 1.76 7.27
C LYS A 248 28.38 1.82 6.97
N TYR A 249 27.61 0.97 7.65
CA TYR A 249 26.16 1.00 7.56
C TYR A 249 25.48 0.60 8.87
N GLU A 250 24.23 1.01 9.01
CA GLU A 250 23.30 0.55 10.05
C GLU A 250 22.04 0.00 9.39
N VAL A 251 21.63 -1.21 9.77
CA VAL A 251 20.40 -1.82 9.26
C VAL A 251 19.24 -1.37 10.13
N LEU A 252 18.27 -0.67 9.53
CA LEU A 252 17.05 -0.25 10.20
C LEU A 252 16.17 -1.47 10.48
N ASP A 253 15.74 -1.61 11.73
CA ASP A 253 14.87 -2.70 12.14
C ASP A 253 13.57 -2.70 11.34
N ASN A 254 13.12 -3.89 10.92
CA ASN A 254 11.84 -4.09 10.26
C ASN A 254 10.64 -3.74 11.14
N SER A 255 10.80 -3.77 12.47
CA SER A 255 9.79 -3.34 13.43
C SER A 255 9.46 -1.84 13.35
N ILE A 256 10.37 -1.02 12.80
CA ILE A 256 10.20 0.42 12.62
C ILE A 256 9.79 0.70 11.16
N PRO A 257 8.54 1.10 10.88
CA PRO A 257 8.12 1.49 9.54
C PRO A 257 8.94 2.69 9.03
N LEU A 258 9.42 2.60 7.78
CA LEU A 258 10.25 3.66 7.22
C LEU A 258 9.44 4.95 7.02
N GLU A 259 8.13 4.85 6.80
CA GLU A 259 7.23 6.00 6.70
C GLU A 259 7.26 6.87 7.96
N ILE A 260 7.40 6.28 9.15
CA ILE A 260 7.51 7.04 10.41
C ILE A 260 8.87 7.74 10.51
N VAL A 261 9.95 7.05 10.11
CA VAL A 261 11.29 7.64 10.02
C VAL A 261 11.30 8.85 9.09
N LEU A 262 10.71 8.71 7.89
CA LEU A 262 10.60 9.78 6.91
C LEU A 262 9.75 10.93 7.42
N ALA A 263 8.63 10.66 8.11
CA ALA A 263 7.79 11.72 8.66
C ALA A 263 8.44 12.50 9.81
N SER A 264 9.47 11.95 10.44
CA SER A 264 10.10 12.51 11.66
C SER A 264 11.49 13.08 11.41
N THR A 265 12.03 12.92 10.21
CA THR A 265 13.37 13.39 9.83
C THR A 265 13.25 14.25 8.58
N SER A 266 14.17 15.18 8.36
CA SER A 266 14.20 15.99 7.13
C SER A 266 15.51 15.78 6.36
N GLY A 267 15.48 16.00 5.05
CA GLY A 267 16.70 16.09 4.22
C GLY A 267 17.39 14.76 3.89
N LEU A 268 16.82 13.61 4.29
CA LEU A 268 17.37 12.30 3.89
C LEU A 268 17.46 12.12 2.37
N SER A 269 18.46 11.37 1.93
CA SER A 269 18.56 10.84 0.56
C SER A 269 18.10 9.39 0.55
N VAL A 270 16.91 9.13 0.00
CA VAL A 270 16.31 7.79 -0.05
C VAL A 270 16.55 7.16 -1.42
N ILE A 271 17.24 6.03 -1.43
CA ILE A 271 17.80 5.42 -2.65
C ILE A 271 17.22 4.01 -2.82
N GLY A 272 16.71 3.70 -4.01
CA GLY A 272 16.10 2.41 -4.27
C GLY A 272 15.69 2.22 -5.73
N PHE A 273 14.87 1.21 -5.98
CA PHE A 273 14.28 0.93 -7.29
C PHE A 273 12.84 1.43 -7.36
N GLY A 274 11.84 0.54 -7.37
CA GLY A 274 10.43 0.88 -7.57
C GLY A 274 9.59 0.91 -6.28
N SER A 275 10.23 0.95 -5.11
CA SER A 275 9.55 0.89 -3.82
C SER A 275 8.57 2.04 -3.61
N SER A 276 7.42 1.74 -3.00
CA SER A 276 6.45 2.75 -2.56
C SER A 276 7.04 3.77 -1.58
N LEU A 277 8.02 3.35 -0.79
CA LEU A 277 8.69 4.17 0.20
C LEU A 277 9.42 5.37 -0.42
N LEU A 278 9.82 5.26 -1.70
CA LEU A 278 10.42 6.38 -2.44
C LEU A 278 9.40 7.48 -2.74
N TYR A 279 8.12 7.14 -2.90
CA TYR A 279 7.06 8.13 -3.06
C TYR A 279 6.74 8.83 -1.75
N PHE A 280 6.67 8.09 -0.65
CA PHE A 280 6.56 8.70 0.70
C PHE A 280 7.71 9.65 0.96
N ALA A 281 8.94 9.24 0.63
CA ALA A 281 10.12 10.09 0.79
C ALA A 281 9.99 11.39 -0.01
N ARG A 282 9.62 11.32 -1.30
CA ARG A 282 9.38 12.50 -2.15
C ARG A 282 8.31 13.41 -1.55
N ASP A 283 7.17 12.84 -1.18
CA ASP A 283 6.01 13.58 -0.70
C ASP A 283 6.25 14.23 0.67
N LEU A 284 7.17 13.69 1.47
CA LEU A 284 7.63 14.27 2.73
C LEU A 284 8.84 15.22 2.57
N GLY A 285 9.25 15.53 1.34
CA GLY A 285 10.28 16.53 1.04
C GLY A 285 11.72 16.02 1.10
N HIS A 286 11.94 14.71 1.03
CA HIS A 286 13.28 14.12 0.95
C HIS A 286 13.84 14.10 -0.47
N ILE A 287 15.16 13.89 -0.57
CA ILE A 287 15.83 13.66 -1.84
C ILE A 287 15.63 12.20 -2.24
N VAL A 288 15.17 11.95 -3.47
CA VAL A 288 14.89 10.59 -3.93
C VAL A 288 15.78 10.21 -5.11
N HIS A 289 16.42 9.05 -5.00
CA HIS A 289 17.23 8.44 -6.05
C HIS A 289 16.59 7.11 -6.49
N CYS A 290 15.62 7.18 -7.40
CA CYS A 290 14.92 6.02 -7.96
C CYS A 290 15.61 5.49 -9.22
N MET A 291 16.10 4.25 -9.16
CA MET A 291 16.75 3.57 -10.29
C MET A 291 15.86 2.47 -10.91
N ASP A 292 14.53 2.59 -10.84
CA ASP A 292 13.56 1.63 -11.40
C ASP A 292 13.92 1.16 -12.82
N LYS A 293 14.34 2.09 -13.68
CA LYS A 293 14.72 1.83 -15.08
C LYS A 293 15.84 0.81 -15.22
N TRP A 294 16.68 0.60 -14.20
CA TRP A 294 17.73 -0.42 -14.24
C TRP A 294 17.17 -1.85 -14.17
N LEU A 295 15.94 -2.00 -13.68
CA LEU A 295 15.25 -3.29 -13.63
C LEU A 295 14.54 -3.65 -14.95
N HIS A 296 14.41 -2.74 -15.91
CA HIS A 296 13.68 -2.97 -17.18
C HIS A 296 14.34 -4.03 -18.07
N GLY A 297 15.59 -4.40 -17.80
CA GLY A 297 16.25 -5.53 -18.46
C GLY A 297 15.74 -6.90 -18.03
N SER A 298 14.95 -6.99 -16.95
CA SER A 298 14.35 -8.24 -16.47
C SER A 298 13.00 -8.50 -17.15
N PRO A 299 12.81 -9.64 -17.85
CA PRO A 299 11.52 -10.02 -18.39
C PRO A 299 10.43 -10.18 -17.32
N LEU A 300 10.77 -10.73 -16.15
CA LEU A 300 9.85 -10.87 -15.02
C LEU A 300 9.37 -9.50 -14.53
N TYR A 301 10.29 -8.53 -14.46
CA TYR A 301 9.96 -7.18 -14.01
C TYR A 301 9.02 -6.47 -14.99
N MET A 302 9.27 -6.62 -16.29
CA MET A 302 8.41 -6.02 -17.31
C MET A 302 7.00 -6.63 -17.30
N GLN A 303 6.89 -7.96 -17.08
CA GLN A 303 5.60 -8.61 -16.89
C GLN A 303 4.87 -8.09 -15.65
N TYR A 304 5.60 -7.88 -14.55
CA TYR A 304 5.07 -7.27 -13.33
C TYR A 304 4.52 -5.85 -13.61
N LYS A 305 5.29 -4.97 -14.26
CA LYS A 305 4.84 -3.61 -14.60
C LYS A 305 3.59 -3.61 -15.47
N VAL A 306 3.53 -4.47 -16.48
CA VAL A 306 2.35 -4.60 -17.36
C VAL A 306 1.14 -5.10 -16.59
N ARG A 307 1.30 -6.13 -15.76
CA ARG A 307 0.20 -6.76 -15.00
C ARG A 307 -0.49 -5.78 -14.05
N TYR A 308 0.29 -4.91 -13.39
CA TYR A 308 -0.22 -3.97 -12.41
C TYR A 308 -0.41 -2.55 -12.96
N GLY A 309 -0.12 -2.32 -14.25
CA GLY A 309 -0.25 -1.01 -14.87
C GLY A 309 0.65 0.03 -14.20
N LEU A 310 1.88 -0.34 -13.84
CA LEU A 310 2.85 0.55 -13.20
C LEU A 310 3.50 1.45 -14.26
N ASP A 311 3.63 2.73 -13.96
CA ASP A 311 4.43 3.65 -14.77
C ASP A 311 5.88 3.72 -14.27
N ASP A 312 6.72 4.46 -14.98
CA ASP A 312 8.05 4.80 -14.48
C ASP A 312 7.92 5.87 -13.39
N PHE A 313 8.77 5.76 -12.37
CA PHE A 313 8.96 6.82 -11.37
C PHE A 313 9.48 8.10 -12.04
#